data_AF-P77934-F1
#
_entry.id   AF-P77934-F1
#
_cell.length_a   1.000
_cell.length_b   1.000
_cell.length_c   1.000
_cell.angle_alpha   90.00
_cell.angle_beta   90.00
_cell.angle_gamma   90.00
#
_symmetry.space_group_name_H-M   'P 1'
#
loop_
_entity.id
_entity.type
_entity.pdbx_description
1 polymer ?
#
loop_
_entity_poly.entity_id
_entity_poly.type
_entity_poly.pdbx_seq_one_letter_code
_entity_poly.pdbx_strand_id
1 'polypeptide(L)'
;KHFAEAPLEQKLPVILALIGIWYNNFHGAETEAILPYDQYMHRFAAYFQQGNMESNGKYVDRGGNPVDYQTGPIIWGEPGTNGQHAFYQLIHQGTKLIPCDFIAPAISHNPLGDHHPKLMANFFAQTEALAFGKSREKVEAEFFAAGKSQEEVNELAEFKVFEGNRP
;
A
#
# COMPACT_ATOMS: atom_id res chain seq x y z
N LYS A 1 -26.87 1.99 2.12
CA LYS A 1 -27.65 0.74 1.94
C LYS A 1 -26.79 -0.50 2.18
N HIS A 2 -25.76 -0.77 1.37
CA HIS A 2 -24.86 -1.94 1.53
C HIS A 2 -24.38 -2.18 2.96
N PHE A 3 -23.76 -1.17 3.58
CA PHE A 3 -23.25 -1.26 4.97
C PHE A 3 -24.32 -1.65 6.01
N ALA A 4 -25.56 -1.17 5.83
CA ALA A 4 -26.63 -1.41 6.78
C ALA A 4 -27.20 -2.83 6.65
N GLU A 5 -27.31 -3.35 5.41
CA GLU A 5 -28.16 -4.50 5.10
C GLU A 5 -27.41 -5.80 4.76
N ALA A 6 -26.19 -5.74 4.22
CA ALA A 6 -25.47 -6.95 3.78
C ALA A 6 -25.05 -7.85 4.97
N PRO A 7 -24.74 -9.14 4.77
CA PRO A 7 -24.06 -9.97 5.78
C PRO A 7 -22.68 -9.42 6.14
N LEU A 8 -22.21 -9.60 7.38
CA LEU A 8 -20.95 -9.02 7.87
C LEU A 8 -19.75 -9.37 6.99
N GLU A 9 -19.67 -10.64 6.58
CA GLU A 9 -18.65 -11.23 5.72
C GLU A 9 -18.69 -10.73 4.27
N GLN A 10 -19.71 -9.95 3.89
CA GLN A 10 -19.83 -9.29 2.58
C GLN A 10 -19.86 -7.75 2.69
N LYS A 11 -19.86 -7.21 3.91
CA LYS A 11 -19.82 -5.77 4.14
C LYS A 11 -18.40 -5.24 3.92
N LEU A 12 -18.13 -4.76 2.71
CA LEU A 12 -16.86 -4.13 2.34
C LEU A 12 -16.29 -3.17 3.42
N PRO A 13 -17.06 -2.21 3.99
CA PRO A 13 -16.50 -1.32 5.02
C PRO A 13 -16.12 -2.05 6.33
N VAL A 14 -16.83 -3.12 6.68
CA VAL A 14 -16.50 -3.93 7.87
C VAL A 14 -15.24 -4.75 7.61
N ILE A 15 -15.12 -5.37 6.44
CA ILE A 15 -13.93 -6.14 6.06
C ILE A 15 -12.70 -5.23 6.05
N LEU A 16 -12.77 -4.06 5.43
CA LEU A 16 -11.67 -3.07 5.44
C LEU A 16 -11.29 -2.66 6.87
N ALA A 17 -12.28 -2.35 7.71
CA ALA A 17 -12.01 -2.00 9.11
C ALA A 17 -11.34 -3.14 9.90
N LEU A 18 -11.76 -4.40 9.68
CA LEU A 18 -11.16 -5.56 10.34
C LEU A 18 -9.73 -5.83 9.87
N ILE A 19 -9.43 -5.63 8.58
CA ILE A 19 -8.07 -5.71 8.05
C ILE A 19 -7.18 -4.61 8.65
N GLY A 20 -7.70 -3.38 8.76
CA GLY A 20 -6.99 -2.28 9.42
C GLY A 20 -6.68 -2.59 10.89
N ILE A 21 -7.66 -3.08 11.65
CA ILE A 21 -7.47 -3.54 13.04
C ILE A 21 -6.43 -4.66 13.10
N TRP A 22 -6.48 -5.63 12.19
CA TRP A 22 -5.52 -6.73 12.14
C TRP A 22 -4.08 -6.21 12.04
N TYR A 23 -3.80 -5.32 11.09
CA TYR A 23 -2.44 -4.81 10.92
C TYR A 23 -2.02 -3.81 12.00
N ASN A 24 -2.90 -2.90 12.42
CA ASN A 24 -2.60 -1.91 13.45
C ASN A 24 -2.40 -2.54 14.82
N ASN A 25 -3.33 -3.40 15.26
CA ASN A 25 -3.34 -3.91 16.64
C ASN A 25 -2.53 -5.20 16.83
N PHE A 26 -2.35 -6.02 15.80
CA PHE A 26 -1.64 -7.30 15.92
C PHE A 26 -0.27 -7.30 15.24
N HIS A 27 -0.10 -6.57 14.13
CA HIS A 27 1.20 -6.41 13.47
C HIS A 27 1.92 -5.10 13.84
N GLY A 28 1.29 -4.19 14.58
CA GLY A 28 1.88 -2.93 15.01
C GLY A 28 2.13 -1.93 13.87
N ALA A 29 1.38 -2.04 12.77
CA ALA A 29 1.49 -1.08 11.67
C ALA A 29 0.88 0.27 12.05
N GLU A 30 1.74 1.25 12.33
CA GLU A 30 1.33 2.60 12.78
C GLU A 30 0.72 3.47 11.66
N THR A 31 0.90 3.08 10.39
CA THR A 31 0.55 3.91 9.24
C THR A 31 -0.19 3.11 8.19
N GLU A 32 -1.07 3.77 7.45
CA GLU A 32 -1.83 3.19 6.32
C GLU A 32 -1.75 4.16 5.13
N ALA A 33 -1.38 3.64 3.97
CA ALA A 33 -1.18 4.43 2.76
C ALA A 33 -2.40 4.33 1.83
N ILE A 34 -2.91 5.46 1.35
CA ILE A 34 -3.98 5.53 0.34
C ILE A 34 -3.39 6.00 -0.98
N LEU A 35 -3.39 5.13 -1.99
CA LEU A 35 -2.61 5.27 -3.22
C LEU A 35 -3.52 5.25 -4.45
N PRO A 36 -4.18 6.37 -4.78
CA PRO A 36 -5.09 6.43 -5.92
C PRO A 36 -4.34 6.53 -7.24
N TYR A 37 -4.59 5.62 -8.17
CA TYR A 37 -4.09 5.67 -9.55
C TYR A 37 -5.10 6.43 -10.42
N ASP A 38 -5.38 7.66 -10.01
CA ASP A 38 -6.20 8.64 -10.71
C ASP A 38 -5.80 10.04 -10.25
N GLN A 39 -5.46 10.92 -11.20
CA GLN A 39 -4.96 12.26 -10.87
C GLN A 39 -6.06 13.20 -10.31
N TYR A 40 -7.33 12.99 -10.65
CA TYR A 40 -8.43 13.75 -10.05
C TYR A 40 -8.56 13.45 -8.55
N MET A 41 -8.07 12.30 -8.10
CA MET A 41 -8.04 11.89 -6.69
C MET A 41 -6.80 12.39 -5.92
N HIS A 42 -6.03 13.35 -6.43
CA HIS A 42 -4.81 13.85 -5.75
C HIS A 42 -5.04 14.43 -4.33
N ARG A 43 -6.28 14.81 -3.95
CA ARG A 43 -6.62 15.25 -2.58
C ARG A 43 -7.31 14.16 -1.75
N PHE A 44 -7.48 12.96 -2.28
CA PHE A 44 -8.26 11.90 -1.65
C PHE A 44 -7.61 11.41 -0.35
N ALA A 45 -6.31 11.14 -0.35
CA ALA A 45 -5.58 10.79 0.86
C ALA A 45 -5.67 11.90 1.93
N ALA A 46 -5.53 13.16 1.52
CA ALA A 46 -5.65 14.32 2.43
C ALA A 46 -7.07 14.48 3.02
N TYR A 47 -8.11 14.14 2.26
CA TYR A 47 -9.48 14.11 2.79
C TYR A 47 -9.63 13.05 3.89
N PHE A 48 -9.05 11.86 3.70
CA PHE A 48 -9.10 10.79 4.69
C PHE A 48 -8.13 10.96 5.86
N GLN A 49 -7.07 11.76 5.72
CA GLN A 49 -6.27 12.20 6.86
C GLN A 49 -7.16 12.85 7.92
N GLN A 50 -7.97 13.83 7.51
CA GLN A 50 -8.93 14.42 8.43
C GLN A 50 -9.98 13.39 8.87
N GLY A 51 -10.65 12.74 7.91
CA GLY A 51 -11.77 11.85 8.21
C GLY A 51 -11.44 10.69 9.16
N ASN A 52 -10.27 10.07 9.01
CA ASN A 52 -9.84 8.95 9.86
C ASN A 52 -9.13 9.44 11.12
N MET A 53 -8.10 10.27 10.99
CA MET A 53 -7.22 10.61 12.11
C MET A 53 -7.93 11.51 13.13
N GLU A 54 -8.77 12.46 12.70
CA GLU A 54 -9.55 13.30 13.62
C GLU A 54 -10.63 12.50 14.36
N SER A 55 -11.21 11.50 13.69
CA SER A 55 -12.23 10.63 14.27
C SER A 55 -11.64 9.67 15.29
N ASN A 56 -10.59 8.94 14.90
CA ASN A 56 -10.07 7.76 15.60
C ASN A 56 -8.76 8.00 16.37
N GLY A 57 -8.12 9.15 16.20
CA GLY A 57 -6.96 9.58 16.99
C GLY A 57 -7.35 9.94 18.43
N LYS A 58 -7.78 8.95 19.19
CA LYS A 58 -8.33 9.06 20.54
C LYS A 58 -7.67 8.03 21.45
N TYR A 59 -7.60 8.34 22.74
CA TYR A 59 -6.98 7.45 23.74
C TYR A 59 -7.93 7.11 24.89
N VAL A 60 -9.17 7.59 24.86
CA VAL A 60 -10.18 7.38 25.90
C VAL A 60 -11.41 6.73 25.28
N ASP A 61 -11.92 5.68 25.91
CA ASP A 61 -13.13 4.97 25.49
C ASP A 61 -14.42 5.74 25.83
N ARG A 62 -15.58 5.17 25.49
CA ARG A 62 -16.88 5.77 25.78
C ARG A 62 -17.25 5.78 27.27
N GLY A 63 -16.55 4.99 28.09
CA GLY A 63 -16.69 4.98 29.55
C GLY A 63 -15.82 6.02 30.25
N GLY A 64 -14.95 6.72 29.52
CA GLY A 64 -14.02 7.69 30.09
C GLY A 64 -12.70 7.07 30.56
N ASN A 65 -12.41 5.81 30.22
CA ASN A 65 -11.18 5.13 30.62
C ASN A 65 -10.12 5.22 29.52
N PRO A 66 -8.83 5.40 29.86
CA PRO A 66 -7.74 5.26 28.91
C PRO A 66 -7.71 3.84 28.30
N VAL A 67 -7.48 3.75 26.99
CA VAL A 67 -7.31 2.47 26.30
C VAL A 67 -5.87 1.96 26.42
N ASP A 68 -5.70 0.64 26.40
CA ASP A 68 -4.40 -0.06 26.45
C ASP A 68 -3.98 -0.67 25.10
N TYR A 69 -4.64 -0.26 24.02
CA TYR A 69 -4.43 -0.72 22.65
C TYR A 69 -4.27 0.46 21.67
N GLN A 70 -3.70 0.19 20.48
CA GLN A 70 -3.56 1.19 19.41
C GLN A 70 -4.93 1.58 18.82
N THR A 71 -5.11 2.86 18.51
CA THR A 71 -6.35 3.40 17.92
C THR A 71 -6.15 3.80 16.45
N GLY A 72 -6.45 5.03 16.05
CA GLY A 72 -6.37 5.45 14.64
C GLY A 72 -4.93 5.43 14.11
N PRO A 73 -4.68 4.89 12.90
CA PRO A 73 -3.36 4.92 12.27
C PRO A 73 -3.06 6.30 11.66
N ILE A 74 -1.81 6.52 11.29
CA ILE A 74 -1.39 7.69 10.50
C ILE A 74 -1.73 7.44 9.03
N ILE A 75 -2.64 8.23 8.48
CA ILE A 75 -3.03 8.16 7.05
C ILE A 75 -2.13 9.06 6.21
N TRP A 76 -1.67 8.55 5.07
CA TRP A 76 -0.88 9.32 4.12
C TRP A 76 -0.97 8.75 2.70
N GLY A 77 -0.44 9.45 1.71
CA GLY A 77 -0.39 8.97 0.33
C GLY A 77 -0.47 10.08 -0.71
N GLU A 78 -0.14 9.72 -1.94
CA GLU A 78 -0.15 10.57 -3.14
C GLU A 78 -0.61 9.73 -4.33
N PRO A 79 -1.14 10.34 -5.39
CA PRO A 79 -1.61 9.58 -6.54
C PRO A 79 -0.46 8.87 -7.28
N GLY A 80 -0.78 7.72 -7.85
CA GLY A 80 0.09 7.01 -8.79
C GLY A 80 0.13 7.70 -10.16
N THR A 81 1.22 7.62 -10.91
CA THR A 81 2.47 6.90 -10.61
C THR A 81 3.50 7.74 -9.85
N ASN A 82 3.21 9.01 -9.55
CA ASN A 82 4.14 9.93 -8.89
C ASN A 82 4.69 9.38 -7.56
N GLY A 83 3.83 8.77 -6.74
CA GLY A 83 4.24 8.12 -5.49
C GLY A 83 5.33 7.04 -5.66
N GLN A 84 5.35 6.35 -6.81
CA GLN A 84 6.34 5.32 -7.12
C GLN A 84 7.77 5.89 -7.16
N HIS A 85 7.90 7.15 -7.57
CA HIS A 85 9.18 7.84 -7.68
C HIS A 85 9.51 8.69 -6.44
N ALA A 86 8.69 8.64 -5.39
CA ALA A 86 8.87 9.41 -4.18
C ALA A 86 9.18 8.53 -2.97
N PHE A 87 8.27 7.63 -2.60
CA PHE A 87 8.34 6.91 -1.31
C PHE A 87 8.12 5.40 -1.40
N TYR A 88 7.78 4.86 -2.57
CA TYR A 88 7.59 3.41 -2.74
C TYR A 88 8.86 2.61 -2.46
N GLN A 89 10.05 3.21 -2.60
CA GLN A 89 11.31 2.60 -2.18
C GLN A 89 11.26 2.15 -0.71
N LEU A 90 10.69 2.98 0.17
CA LEU A 90 10.54 2.66 1.59
C LEU A 90 9.45 1.59 1.79
N ILE A 91 8.36 1.65 1.04
CA ILE A 91 7.29 0.64 1.14
C ILE A 91 7.84 -0.74 0.75
N HIS A 92 8.66 -0.83 -0.31
CA HIS A 92 9.19 -2.08 -0.84
C HIS A 92 10.37 -2.66 -0.06
N GLN A 93 11.36 -1.86 0.28
CA GLN A 93 12.63 -2.34 0.87
C GLN A 93 12.94 -1.69 2.23
N GLY A 94 12.03 -0.86 2.75
CA GLY A 94 12.16 -0.32 4.11
C GLY A 94 11.77 -1.34 5.18
N THR A 95 12.06 -0.98 6.42
CA THR A 95 11.84 -1.82 7.61
C THR A 95 10.47 -1.62 8.27
N LYS A 96 9.61 -0.79 7.68
CA LYS A 96 8.24 -0.53 8.16
C LYS A 96 7.25 -1.42 7.41
N LEU A 97 6.31 -2.02 8.14
CA LEU A 97 5.12 -2.63 7.56
C LEU A 97 4.06 -1.54 7.36
N ILE A 98 3.59 -1.38 6.12
CA ILE A 98 2.67 -0.30 5.74
C ILE A 98 1.57 -0.91 4.87
N PRO A 99 0.39 -1.21 5.43
CA PRO A 99 -0.79 -1.56 4.65
C PRO A 99 -1.10 -0.47 3.62
N CYS A 100 -1.40 -0.88 2.38
CA CYS A 100 -1.62 0.05 1.27
C CYS A 100 -2.96 -0.21 0.56
N ASP A 101 -3.83 0.82 0.56
CA ASP A 101 -5.07 0.84 -0.21
C ASP A 101 -4.82 1.40 -1.62
N PHE A 102 -4.77 0.50 -2.59
CA PHE A 102 -4.67 0.82 -4.01
C PHE A 102 -6.08 0.99 -4.62
N ILE A 103 -6.36 2.16 -5.21
CA ILE A 103 -7.64 2.43 -5.89
C ILE A 103 -7.43 2.97 -7.29
N ALA A 104 -8.18 2.47 -8.28
CA ALA A 104 -8.09 2.93 -9.66
C ALA A 104 -9.45 2.78 -10.38
N PRO A 105 -9.81 3.71 -11.28
CA PRO A 105 -10.96 3.52 -12.15
C PRO A 105 -10.64 2.54 -13.28
N ALA A 106 -11.57 1.63 -13.58
CA ALA A 106 -11.43 0.72 -14.72
C ALA A 106 -11.41 1.47 -16.06
N ILE A 107 -12.08 2.63 -16.15
CA ILE A 107 -12.23 3.43 -17.36
C ILE A 107 -11.79 4.86 -17.07
N SER A 108 -10.85 5.39 -17.86
CA SER A 108 -10.43 6.78 -17.78
C SER A 108 -11.48 7.72 -18.38
N HIS A 109 -11.66 8.90 -17.78
CA HIS A 109 -12.37 10.02 -18.38
C HIS A 109 -11.62 10.63 -19.59
N ASN A 110 -10.32 10.37 -19.70
CA ASN A 110 -9.44 10.89 -20.73
C ASN A 110 -8.80 9.72 -21.51
N PRO A 111 -9.50 9.15 -22.52
CA PRO A 111 -9.00 8.02 -23.32
C PRO A 111 -7.91 8.48 -24.31
N LEU A 112 -6.73 8.81 -23.78
CA LEU A 112 -5.59 9.30 -24.56
C LEU A 112 -4.60 8.17 -24.85
N GLY A 113 -4.62 7.68 -26.08
CA GLY A 113 -3.71 6.64 -26.55
C GLY A 113 -3.67 5.43 -25.62
N ASP A 114 -2.48 5.04 -25.20
CA ASP A 114 -2.23 3.90 -24.31
C ASP A 114 -1.91 4.33 -22.86
N HIS A 115 -2.23 5.57 -22.48
CA HIS A 115 -1.92 6.09 -21.14
C HIS A 115 -2.62 5.29 -20.03
N HIS A 116 -3.92 5.04 -20.16
CA HIS A 116 -4.68 4.32 -19.13
C HIS A 116 -4.24 2.85 -19.00
N PRO A 117 -4.05 2.09 -20.10
CA PRO A 117 -3.43 0.77 -20.02
C PRO A 117 -2.07 0.76 -19.30
N LYS A 118 -1.18 1.73 -19.56
CA LYS A 118 0.11 1.85 -18.87
C LYS A 118 -0.04 2.19 -17.38
N LEU A 119 -0.98 3.07 -17.03
CA LEU A 119 -1.30 3.39 -15.64
C LEU A 119 -1.78 2.15 -14.89
N MET A 120 -2.69 1.37 -15.50
CA MET A 120 -3.21 0.14 -14.91
C MET A 120 -2.15 -0.97 -14.83
N ALA A 121 -1.27 -1.09 -15.83
CA ALA A 121 -0.13 -2.02 -15.76
C ALA A 121 0.75 -1.71 -14.53
N ASN A 122 1.01 -0.43 -14.26
CA ASN A 122 1.74 0.00 -13.07
C ASN A 122 0.96 -0.28 -11.78
N PHE A 123 -0.35 -0.03 -11.75
CA PHE A 123 -1.21 -0.35 -10.59
C PHE A 123 -1.12 -1.83 -10.20
N PHE A 124 -1.26 -2.75 -11.16
CA PHE A 124 -1.19 -4.18 -10.91
C PHE A 124 0.24 -4.64 -10.58
N ALA A 125 1.24 -4.13 -11.29
CA ALA A 125 2.63 -4.52 -11.05
C ALA A 125 3.12 -4.14 -9.64
N GLN A 126 2.63 -3.02 -9.08
CA GLN A 126 3.03 -2.60 -7.73
C GLN A 126 2.46 -3.51 -6.65
N THR A 127 1.18 -3.89 -6.74
CA THR A 127 0.57 -4.82 -5.78
C THR A 127 1.16 -6.23 -5.91
N GLU A 128 1.46 -6.68 -7.13
CA GLU A 128 2.18 -7.94 -7.37
C GLU A 128 3.59 -7.92 -6.77
N ALA A 129 4.35 -6.84 -6.97
CA ALA A 129 5.69 -6.70 -6.42
C ALA A 129 5.70 -6.68 -4.88
N LEU A 130 4.72 -6.02 -4.24
CA LEU A 130 4.58 -6.03 -2.79
C LEU A 130 4.24 -7.43 -2.25
N ALA A 131 3.36 -8.16 -2.93
CA ALA A 131 2.95 -9.50 -2.51
C ALA A 131 4.08 -10.52 -2.67
N PHE A 132 4.75 -10.55 -3.82
CA PHE A 132 5.64 -11.66 -4.18
C PHE A 132 7.13 -11.33 -4.16
N GLY A 133 7.49 -10.05 -4.15
CA GLY A 133 8.89 -9.63 -4.15
C GLY A 133 9.69 -10.19 -5.33
N LYS A 134 11.00 -10.29 -5.13
CA LYS A 134 11.97 -10.81 -6.09
C LYS A 134 13.09 -11.51 -5.32
N SER A 135 13.14 -12.84 -5.44
CA SER A 135 14.14 -13.65 -4.75
C SER A 135 15.56 -13.43 -5.27
N ARG A 136 16.55 -13.79 -4.46
CA ARG A 136 17.96 -13.66 -4.82
C ARG A 136 18.30 -14.43 -6.10
N GLU A 137 17.76 -15.64 -6.28
CA GLU A 137 18.01 -16.45 -7.47
C GLU A 137 17.51 -15.76 -8.75
N LYS A 138 16.36 -15.09 -8.69
CA LYS A 138 15.84 -14.30 -9.82
C LYS A 138 16.74 -13.10 -10.12
N VAL A 139 17.21 -12.41 -9.10
CA VAL A 139 18.14 -11.27 -9.25
C VAL A 139 19.45 -11.72 -9.89
N GLU A 140 20.04 -12.81 -9.40
CA GLU A 140 21.28 -13.36 -9.93
C GLU A 140 21.11 -13.77 -11.39
N ALA A 141 20.03 -14.48 -11.73
CA ALA A 141 19.71 -14.85 -13.11
C ALA A 141 19.55 -13.63 -14.04
N GLU A 142 18.86 -12.57 -13.59
CA GLU A 142 18.73 -11.31 -14.33
C GLU A 142 20.09 -10.63 -14.54
N PHE A 143 20.96 -10.63 -13.52
CA PHE A 143 22.28 -10.02 -13.61
C PHE A 143 23.23 -10.79 -14.53
N PHE A 144 23.25 -12.11 -14.48
CA PHE A 144 24.03 -12.92 -15.41
C PHE A 144 23.52 -12.77 -16.85
N ALA A 145 22.20 -12.71 -17.06
CA ALA A 145 21.63 -12.43 -18.37
C ALA A 145 21.99 -11.02 -18.89
N ALA A 146 22.19 -10.06 -17.99
CA ALA A 146 22.68 -8.72 -18.31
C ALA A 146 24.21 -8.64 -18.47
N GLY A 147 24.93 -9.76 -18.36
CA GLY A 147 26.38 -9.85 -18.60
C GLY A 147 27.27 -9.43 -17.42
N LYS A 148 26.73 -9.38 -16.20
CA LYS A 148 27.53 -9.07 -15.00
C LYS A 148 28.46 -10.21 -14.59
N SER A 149 29.62 -9.86 -14.02
CA SER A 149 30.55 -10.83 -13.44
C SER A 149 30.01 -11.42 -12.14
N GLN A 150 30.56 -12.56 -11.71
CA GLN A 150 30.22 -13.16 -10.42
C GLN A 150 30.53 -12.20 -9.24
N GLU A 151 31.61 -11.42 -9.35
CA GLU A 151 32.01 -10.45 -8.34
C GLU A 151 30.96 -9.33 -8.24
N GLU A 152 30.53 -8.77 -9.38
CA GLU A 152 29.47 -7.75 -9.42
C GLU A 152 28.13 -8.29 -8.90
N VAL A 153 27.81 -9.56 -9.18
CA VAL A 153 26.59 -10.21 -8.66
C VAL A 153 26.66 -10.33 -7.14
N ASN A 154 27.78 -10.82 -6.60
CA ASN A 154 27.96 -11.00 -5.15
C ASN A 154 27.87 -9.67 -4.40
N GLU A 155 28.36 -8.58 -4.99
CA GLU A 155 28.30 -7.24 -4.40
C GLU A 155 26.91 -6.61 -4.49
N LEU A 156 26.17 -6.85 -5.58
CA LEU A 156 24.97 -6.06 -5.89
C LEU A 156 23.64 -6.79 -5.67
N ALA A 157 23.62 -8.12 -5.61
CA ALA A 157 22.38 -8.89 -5.61
C ALA A 157 21.46 -8.54 -4.42
N GLU A 158 22.02 -8.43 -3.22
CA GLU A 158 21.26 -8.12 -2.00
C GLU A 158 20.50 -6.80 -2.09
N PHE A 159 21.06 -5.78 -2.74
CA PHE A 159 20.39 -4.49 -2.93
C PHE A 159 19.22 -4.54 -3.92
N LYS A 160 19.07 -5.63 -4.66
CA LYS A 160 17.98 -5.86 -5.64
C LYS A 160 17.02 -6.97 -5.24
N VAL A 161 17.22 -7.60 -4.07
CA VAL A 161 16.25 -8.52 -3.49
C VAL A 161 15.07 -7.72 -2.94
N PHE A 162 13.86 -8.22 -3.19
CA PHE A 162 12.63 -7.70 -2.61
C PHE A 162 11.99 -8.85 -1.84
N GLU A 163 11.77 -8.67 -0.53
CA GLU A 163 11.24 -9.74 0.34
C GLU A 163 9.80 -10.11 -0.02
N GLY A 164 9.03 -9.18 -0.58
CA GLY A 164 7.59 -9.35 -0.78
C GLY A 164 6.85 -9.47 0.55
N ASN A 165 5.73 -10.19 0.55
CA ASN A 165 4.86 -10.40 1.73
C ASN A 165 4.47 -9.08 2.44
N ARG A 166 4.21 -8.03 1.64
CA ARG A 166 3.81 -6.71 2.11
C ARG A 166 2.35 -6.46 1.71
N PRO A 167 1.46 -6.17 2.68
CA PRO A 167 0.03 -6.07 2.45
C PRO A 167 -0.42 -4.72 1.89
#